data_AF-A0A1Y4JIE3-F1
#
_entry.id   AF-A0A1Y4JIE3-F1
#
_cell.length_a   1.000
_cell.length_b   1.000
_cell.length_c   1.000
_cell.angle_alpha   90.00
_cell.angle_beta   90.00
_cell.angle_gamma   90.00
#
_symmetry.space_group_name_H-M   'P 1'
#
loop_
_entity.id
_entity.type
_entity.pdbx_description
1 polymer ?
#
loop_
_entity_poly.entity_id
_entity_poly.type
_entity_poly.pdbx_seq_one_letter_code
_entity_poly.pdbx_strand_id
1 'polypeptide(L)'
;MKTLIILAMCLLAGSSLQAQEYLREVLSKLESVKSATYDLYSEGWMAGDTLPSSVSKVFVEEYRNPQDTTIGSSFLEWDSEDQTRFELGYDGTVSVYMNRYQKVAEVNDFSNQFLPVRLIQPPFFNYVTSIIRYTLETKDNVIREVKETEKEYYLKLTIDEGVEVEFFGKPFHFPEMSFMADPIMVFEIWIDKETGLPYKYKRELCGSNSGIDECSNVKLNTLPDKNFDLYALVPEGYELVRMGEKNKYDEEPFKLADKPAPDWTAVNMQGDSVSLSSLKGKVMLLNLTGIGCGVCQLAIPFLNELDKRFDKDKFQLVAIDSWGKPLANVRNYISRHQIGYTFLSGNEQVVIDYKTGGFVPFFFLLDENLVIRKIIKGYAKGTTEKKIIDAIEELLK
;
A
#
# COMPACT_ATOMS: atom_id res chain seq x y z
N MET A 1 13.69 8.35 -33.34
CA MET A 1 14.43 9.62 -33.43
C MET A 1 13.89 10.52 -32.32
N LYS A 2 14.43 10.37 -31.10
CA LYS A 2 13.94 11.07 -29.90
C LYS A 2 14.66 12.41 -29.81
N THR A 3 13.90 13.50 -29.86
CA THR A 3 14.40 14.87 -29.67
C THR A 3 14.73 15.04 -28.19
N LEU A 4 16.02 15.06 -27.85
CA LEU A 4 16.53 15.52 -26.56
C LEU A 4 16.19 17.02 -26.44
N ILE A 5 15.24 17.37 -25.57
CA ILE A 5 15.11 18.73 -25.07
C ILE A 5 15.95 18.79 -23.80
N ILE A 6 17.19 19.27 -23.94
CA ILE A 6 18.03 19.68 -22.81
C ILE A 6 17.42 20.99 -22.31
N LEU A 7 16.60 20.93 -21.25
CA LEU A 7 16.14 22.13 -20.57
C LEU A 7 17.31 22.67 -19.72
N ALA A 8 17.66 23.93 -19.96
CA ALA A 8 18.81 24.60 -19.38
C ALA A 8 18.74 24.62 -17.84
N MET A 9 19.76 24.03 -17.19
CA MET A 9 20.07 24.28 -15.79
C MET A 9 20.56 25.72 -15.63
N CYS A 10 19.75 26.59 -15.04
CA CYS A 10 20.28 27.80 -14.41
C CYS A 10 20.96 27.40 -13.09
N LEU A 11 22.26 27.11 -13.18
CA LEU A 11 23.15 26.99 -12.03
C LEU A 11 23.38 28.38 -11.41
N LEU A 12 22.63 28.71 -10.36
CA LEU A 12 23.11 29.65 -9.34
C LEU A 12 24.01 28.86 -8.38
N ALA A 13 25.27 28.65 -8.76
CA ALA A 13 26.24 27.83 -8.01
C ALA A 13 26.45 28.29 -6.55
N GLY A 14 26.13 29.55 -6.21
CA GLY A 14 26.14 30.05 -4.83
C GLY A 14 24.96 29.59 -3.97
N SER A 15 23.77 29.42 -4.58
CA SER A 15 22.57 28.94 -3.88
C SER A 15 22.61 27.43 -3.61
N SER A 16 23.30 26.66 -4.46
CA SER A 16 23.39 25.20 -4.32
C SER A 16 24.31 24.75 -3.17
N LEU A 17 25.39 25.49 -2.89
CA LEU A 17 26.32 25.12 -1.81
C LEU A 17 25.69 25.38 -0.44
N GLN A 18 25.08 26.55 -0.25
CA GLN A 18 24.37 26.91 0.97
C GLN A 18 23.19 25.96 1.25
N ALA A 19 22.45 25.56 0.21
CA ALA A 19 21.41 24.55 0.31
C ALA A 19 21.95 23.19 0.76
N GLN A 20 23.10 22.76 0.24
CA GLN A 20 23.74 21.50 0.67
C GLN A 20 24.23 21.56 2.11
N GLU A 21 24.80 22.68 2.56
CA GLU A 21 25.21 22.90 3.95
C GLU A 21 24.00 22.83 4.89
N TYR A 22 22.90 23.51 4.55
CA TYR A 22 21.66 23.43 5.33
C TYR A 22 21.11 22.00 5.41
N LEU A 23 21.07 21.26 4.31
CA LEU A 23 20.63 19.86 4.33
C LEU A 23 21.54 18.98 5.20
N ARG A 24 22.85 19.28 5.30
CA ARG A 24 23.75 18.58 6.24
C ARG A 24 23.45 18.93 7.70
N GLU A 25 23.08 20.18 7.99
CA GLU A 25 22.63 20.58 9.34
C GLU A 25 21.33 19.87 9.74
N VAL A 26 20.36 19.83 8.82
CA VAL A 26 19.10 19.09 9.01
C VAL A 26 19.37 17.61 9.22
N LEU A 27 20.24 17.00 8.38
CA LEU A 27 20.63 15.60 8.53
C LEU A 27 21.27 15.34 9.90
N SER A 28 22.23 16.16 10.32
CA SER A 28 22.88 16.07 11.64
C SER A 28 21.87 16.16 12.78
N LYS A 29 20.89 17.06 12.67
CA LYS A 29 19.81 17.18 13.64
C LYS A 29 18.94 15.93 13.70
N LEU A 30 18.50 15.41 12.55
CA LEU A 30 17.73 14.17 12.46
C LEU A 30 18.50 12.98 13.04
N GLU A 31 19.80 12.91 12.76
CA GLU A 31 20.73 11.94 13.35
C GLU A 31 21.06 12.20 14.82
N SER A 32 20.54 13.24 15.45
CA SER A 32 20.63 13.41 16.91
C SER A 32 19.36 12.96 17.62
N VAL A 33 18.27 12.72 16.87
CA VAL A 33 16.99 12.25 17.42
C VAL A 33 17.14 10.80 17.87
N LYS A 34 16.88 10.56 19.15
CA LYS A 34 16.81 9.24 19.78
C LYS A 34 15.39 8.71 19.78
N SER A 35 14.42 9.60 19.95
CA SER A 35 12.99 9.27 19.90
C SER A 35 12.14 10.46 19.47
N ALA A 36 10.95 10.19 18.95
CA ALA A 36 9.98 11.22 18.58
C ALA A 36 8.54 10.73 18.81
N THR A 37 7.65 11.65 19.18
CA THR A 37 6.19 11.44 19.12
C THR A 37 5.56 12.46 18.20
N TYR A 38 4.57 12.07 17.41
CA TYR A 38 3.87 12.96 16.49
C TYR A 38 2.54 12.37 16.04
N ASP A 39 1.61 13.26 15.66
CA ASP A 39 0.43 12.86 14.89
C ASP A 39 0.82 12.81 13.41
N LEU A 40 0.53 11.71 12.73
CA LEU A 40 0.83 11.49 11.33
C LEU A 40 -0.46 11.45 10.52
N TYR A 41 -0.55 12.34 9.54
CA TYR A 41 -1.57 12.33 8.51
C TYR A 41 -0.97 11.80 7.22
N SER A 42 -1.57 10.77 6.64
CA SER A 42 -1.11 10.18 5.38
C SER A 42 -2.24 10.11 4.37
N GLU A 43 -1.93 10.47 3.13
CA GLU A 43 -2.77 10.20 1.98
C GLU A 43 -2.01 9.34 0.96
N GLY A 44 -2.69 8.38 0.36
CA GLY A 44 -2.12 7.49 -0.65
C GLY A 44 -2.98 7.39 -1.89
N TRP A 45 -2.35 7.38 -3.07
CA TRP A 45 -3.03 7.27 -4.36
C TRP A 45 -2.23 6.44 -5.36
N MET A 46 -2.93 5.88 -6.34
CA MET A 46 -2.27 5.24 -7.47
C MET A 46 -1.65 6.30 -8.37
N ALA A 47 -0.46 6.04 -8.90
CA ALA A 47 0.20 6.93 -9.87
C ALA A 47 -0.78 7.40 -10.94
N GLY A 48 -1.09 8.68 -11.11
CA GLY A 48 -2.05 9.22 -12.09
C GLY A 48 -3.49 9.44 -11.59
N ASP A 49 -3.80 9.08 -10.34
CA ASP A 49 -5.00 9.53 -9.66
C ASP A 49 -4.80 10.96 -9.13
N THR A 50 -5.86 11.77 -9.12
CA THR A 50 -5.84 13.14 -8.58
C THR A 50 -6.52 13.28 -7.22
N LEU A 51 -7.09 12.19 -6.70
CA LEU A 51 -7.75 12.11 -5.41
C LEU A 51 -7.14 10.99 -4.57
N PRO A 52 -6.95 11.20 -3.25
CA PRO A 52 -6.43 10.17 -2.38
C PRO A 52 -7.38 8.97 -2.34
N SER A 53 -6.81 7.79 -2.55
CA SER A 53 -7.51 6.51 -2.47
C SER A 53 -7.53 5.98 -1.04
N SER A 54 -6.59 6.38 -0.20
CA SER A 54 -6.52 6.05 1.23
C SER A 54 -6.14 7.29 2.01
N VAL A 55 -6.72 7.41 3.19
CA VAL A 55 -6.38 8.43 4.18
C VAL A 55 -6.22 7.70 5.51
N SER A 56 -5.12 7.93 6.21
CA SER A 56 -4.89 7.41 7.55
C SER A 56 -4.44 8.51 8.49
N LYS A 57 -4.82 8.36 9.76
CA LYS A 57 -4.40 9.22 10.86
C LYS A 57 -3.99 8.35 12.02
N VAL A 58 -2.72 8.42 12.41
CA VAL A 58 -2.17 7.65 13.52
C VAL A 58 -1.34 8.55 14.41
N PHE A 59 -1.26 8.20 15.69
CA PHE A 59 -0.25 8.74 16.59
C PHE A 59 0.95 7.80 16.59
N VAL A 60 2.16 8.33 16.41
CA VAL A 60 3.38 7.55 16.24
C VAL A 60 4.34 7.79 17.40
N GLU A 61 4.88 6.71 17.93
CA GLU A 61 6.09 6.71 18.75
C GLU A 61 7.24 6.11 17.95
N GLU A 62 8.25 6.91 17.64
CA GLU A 62 9.42 6.50 16.87
C GLU A 62 10.66 6.47 17.77
N TYR A 63 11.45 5.40 17.62
CA TYR A 63 12.68 5.18 18.35
C TYR A 63 13.80 4.89 17.36
N ARG A 64 14.94 5.56 17.53
CA ARG A 64 16.14 5.19 16.81
C ARG A 64 16.67 3.87 17.35
N ASN A 65 16.88 2.91 16.45
CA ASN A 65 17.36 1.58 16.81
C ASN A 65 18.54 1.18 15.91
N PRO A 66 19.78 1.60 16.24
CA PRO A 66 20.95 1.29 15.41
C PRO A 66 21.34 -0.20 15.42
N GLN A 67 20.78 -1.00 16.33
CA GLN A 67 20.98 -2.47 16.32
C GLN A 67 20.16 -3.15 15.22
N ASP A 68 19.07 -2.55 14.79
CA ASP A 68 18.39 -2.96 13.56
C ASP A 68 19.21 -2.47 12.36
N THR A 69 19.97 -3.38 11.76
CA THR A 69 20.84 -3.06 10.62
C THR A 69 20.08 -2.94 9.29
N THR A 70 18.78 -3.26 9.27
CA THR A 70 17.92 -3.12 8.11
C THR A 70 17.25 -1.74 8.12
N ILE A 71 16.29 -1.50 9.03
CA ILE A 71 15.51 -0.25 9.04
C ILE A 71 16.21 0.84 9.87
N GLY A 72 16.88 0.46 10.97
CA GLY A 72 17.52 1.41 11.88
C GLY A 72 16.57 2.13 12.84
N SER A 73 15.31 1.69 12.93
CA SER A 73 14.30 2.24 13.84
C SER A 73 13.40 1.17 14.44
N SER A 74 12.63 1.57 15.43
CA SER A 74 11.53 0.81 16.01
C SER A 74 10.41 1.79 16.29
N PHE A 75 9.16 1.37 16.19
CA PHE A 75 8.05 2.30 16.29
C PHE A 75 6.74 1.62 16.68
N LEU A 76 5.83 2.43 17.20
CA LEU A 76 4.46 2.07 17.52
C LEU A 76 3.54 3.07 16.83
N GLU A 77 2.45 2.57 16.28
CA GLU A 77 1.35 3.34 15.71
C GLU A 77 0.08 3.04 16.51
N TRP A 78 -0.60 4.11 16.88
CA TRP A 78 -1.81 4.12 17.66
C TRP A 78 -2.91 4.85 16.90
N ASP A 79 -4.16 4.57 17.21
CA ASP A 79 -5.29 5.38 16.76
C ASP A 79 -5.07 6.86 17.14
N SER A 80 -5.29 7.76 16.20
CA SER A 80 -5.01 9.19 16.41
C SER A 80 -6.01 9.91 17.31
N GLU A 81 -7.23 9.39 17.48
CA GLU A 81 -8.27 10.04 18.29
C GLU A 81 -8.14 9.67 19.76
N ASP A 82 -7.94 8.38 20.05
CA ASP A 82 -7.85 7.89 21.43
C ASP A 82 -6.42 7.67 21.94
N GLN A 83 -5.42 7.52 21.05
CA GLN A 83 -4.00 7.25 21.36
C GLN A 83 -3.76 6.09 22.34
N THR A 84 -4.74 5.20 22.49
CA THR A 84 -4.69 4.02 23.38
C THR A 84 -4.87 2.73 22.61
N ARG A 85 -5.47 2.80 21.43
CA ARG A 85 -5.72 1.65 20.59
C ARG A 85 -4.53 1.39 19.69
N PHE A 86 -3.80 0.32 20.01
CA PHE A 86 -2.68 -0.16 19.21
C PHE A 86 -3.13 -0.57 17.80
N GLU A 87 -2.40 -0.13 16.77
CA GLU A 87 -2.68 -0.43 15.35
C GLU A 87 -1.55 -1.23 14.71
N LEU A 88 -0.31 -0.79 14.88
CA LEU A 88 0.88 -1.45 14.34
C LEU A 88 2.10 -1.19 15.22
N GLY A 89 3.02 -2.14 15.30
CA GLY A 89 4.32 -1.91 15.93
C GLY A 89 5.43 -2.72 15.31
N TYR A 90 6.65 -2.22 15.43
CA TYR A 90 7.87 -2.86 14.97
C TYR A 90 9.00 -2.64 15.97
N ASP A 91 9.59 -3.73 16.47
CA ASP A 91 10.60 -3.67 17.54
C ASP A 91 12.05 -3.70 17.03
N GLY A 92 12.24 -3.71 15.70
CA GLY A 92 13.54 -3.90 15.05
C GLY A 92 13.82 -5.34 14.60
N THR A 93 12.93 -6.28 14.93
CA THR A 93 13.04 -7.69 14.56
C THR A 93 11.74 -8.26 14.01
N VAL A 94 10.61 -7.96 14.65
CA VAL A 94 9.28 -8.42 14.26
C VAL A 94 8.33 -7.23 14.19
N SER A 95 7.31 -7.32 13.35
CA SER A 95 6.18 -6.41 13.38
C SER A 95 4.91 -7.12 13.83
N VAL A 96 4.01 -6.37 14.47
CA VAL A 96 2.66 -6.81 14.83
C VAL A 96 1.67 -5.84 14.24
N TYR A 97 0.74 -6.33 13.43
CA TYR A 97 -0.34 -5.55 12.81
C TYR A 97 -1.71 -6.05 13.26
N MET A 98 -2.62 -5.14 13.58
CA MET A 98 -3.94 -5.48 14.11
C MET A 98 -4.97 -5.65 12.99
N ASN A 99 -5.27 -6.90 12.60
CA ASN A 99 -6.35 -7.20 11.67
C ASN A 99 -7.69 -7.31 12.42
N ARG A 100 -8.48 -6.23 12.30
CA ARG A 100 -9.75 -6.09 13.02
C ARG A 100 -10.89 -6.93 12.43
N TYR A 101 -10.85 -7.26 11.15
CA TYR A 101 -11.87 -8.10 10.50
C TYR A 101 -11.92 -9.50 11.12
N GLN A 102 -10.75 -10.04 11.46
CA GLN A 102 -10.61 -11.39 12.01
C GLN A 102 -10.34 -11.40 13.51
N LYS A 103 -10.12 -10.22 14.13
CA LYS A 103 -9.62 -10.08 15.51
C LYS A 103 -8.33 -10.86 15.72
N VAL A 104 -7.37 -10.65 14.83
CA VAL A 104 -6.03 -11.26 14.93
C VAL A 104 -4.94 -10.20 14.95
N ALA A 105 -3.89 -10.48 15.69
CA ALA A 105 -2.65 -9.73 15.68
C ALA A 105 -1.65 -10.51 14.80
N GLU A 106 -1.41 -9.99 13.60
CA GLU A 106 -0.55 -10.59 12.59
C GLU A 106 0.91 -10.26 12.89
N VAL A 107 1.67 -11.29 13.24
CA VAL A 107 3.08 -11.21 13.60
C VAL A 107 3.91 -11.54 12.36
N ASN A 108 4.73 -10.59 11.89
CA ASN A 108 5.67 -10.81 10.81
C ASN A 108 7.11 -10.77 11.35
N ASP A 109 7.79 -11.91 11.31
CA ASP A 109 9.21 -12.02 11.67
C ASP A 109 10.17 -11.88 10.47
N PHE A 110 9.60 -11.63 9.29
CA PHE A 110 10.30 -11.45 8.03
C PHE A 110 11.14 -12.67 7.59
N SER A 111 10.86 -13.86 8.13
CA SER A 111 11.55 -15.10 7.75
C SER A 111 11.17 -15.61 6.35
N ASN A 112 9.99 -15.25 5.85
CA ASN A 112 9.45 -15.70 4.57
C ASN A 112 9.35 -14.55 3.54
N GLN A 113 10.49 -13.91 3.24
CA GLN A 113 10.54 -12.80 2.29
C GLN A 113 11.10 -13.22 0.93
N PHE A 114 10.48 -12.72 -0.13
CA PHE A 114 10.95 -12.89 -1.50
C PHE A 114 11.99 -11.83 -1.92
N LEU A 115 12.11 -10.74 -1.14
CA LEU A 115 13.11 -9.69 -1.32
C LEU A 115 14.10 -9.70 -0.15
N PRO A 116 15.36 -9.28 -0.36
CA PRO A 116 16.37 -9.20 0.69
C PRO A 116 16.22 -7.95 1.58
N VAL A 117 14.99 -7.49 1.81
CA VAL A 117 14.66 -6.32 2.64
C VAL A 117 13.39 -6.57 3.44
N ARG A 118 13.33 -5.98 4.63
CA ARG A 118 12.11 -6.00 5.45
C ARG A 118 11.07 -5.06 4.83
N LEU A 119 10.04 -5.64 4.21
CA LEU A 119 8.91 -4.89 3.65
C LEU A 119 8.01 -4.33 4.77
N ILE A 120 8.50 -3.29 5.43
CA ILE A 120 7.77 -2.48 6.40
C ILE A 120 8.11 -1.01 6.15
N GLN A 121 7.09 -0.16 6.12
CA GLN A 121 7.28 1.27 5.92
C GLN A 121 8.02 1.86 7.12
N PRO A 122 9.18 2.51 6.95
CA PRO A 122 9.85 3.16 8.07
C PRO A 122 9.04 4.36 8.58
N PRO A 123 9.18 4.70 9.87
CA PRO A 123 8.49 5.85 10.45
C PRO A 123 9.05 7.17 9.87
N PHE A 124 8.28 8.24 9.99
CA PHE A 124 8.47 9.51 9.27
C PHE A 124 9.91 10.04 9.34
N PHE A 125 10.49 10.16 10.54
CA PHE A 125 11.82 10.78 10.66
C PHE A 125 12.92 9.86 10.12
N ASN A 126 12.87 8.56 10.37
CA ASN A 126 13.80 7.59 9.77
C ASN A 126 13.74 7.61 8.23
N TYR A 127 12.54 7.63 7.67
CA TYR A 127 12.32 7.63 6.24
C TYR A 127 12.89 8.90 5.58
N VAL A 128 12.51 10.08 6.09
CA VAL A 128 13.03 11.36 5.59
C VAL A 128 14.54 11.48 5.78
N THR A 129 15.09 10.98 6.90
CA THR A 129 16.55 10.92 7.13
C THR A 129 17.26 10.14 6.03
N SER A 130 16.69 9.01 5.61
CA SER A 130 17.24 8.15 4.56
C SER A 130 17.28 8.86 3.21
N ILE A 131 16.22 9.59 2.85
CA ILE A 131 16.12 10.36 1.60
C ILE A 131 17.10 11.54 1.60
N ILE A 132 17.18 12.32 2.69
CA ILE A 132 18.11 13.46 2.79
C ILE A 132 19.55 12.97 2.70
N ARG A 133 19.90 11.89 3.41
CA ARG A 133 21.23 11.27 3.33
C ARG A 133 21.55 10.85 1.91
N TYR A 134 20.64 10.12 1.28
CA TYR A 134 20.82 9.66 -0.09
C TYR A 134 20.98 10.84 -1.06
N THR A 135 20.20 11.91 -0.90
CA THR A 135 20.34 13.15 -1.67
C THR A 135 21.75 13.72 -1.59
N LEU A 136 22.37 13.71 -0.40
CA LEU A 136 23.69 14.27 -0.13
C LEU A 136 24.85 13.36 -0.55
N GLU A 137 24.65 12.05 -0.58
CA GLU A 137 25.75 11.06 -0.65
C GLU A 137 25.71 10.17 -1.91
N THR A 138 24.56 10.08 -2.59
CA THR A 138 24.39 9.15 -3.71
C THR A 138 25.27 9.48 -4.91
N LYS A 139 25.66 8.42 -5.63
CA LYS A 139 26.35 8.47 -6.93
C LYS A 139 25.42 8.15 -8.10
N ASP A 140 24.16 7.83 -7.80
CA ASP A 140 23.13 7.50 -8.77
C ASP A 140 22.76 8.75 -9.60
N ASN A 141 22.11 8.51 -10.74
CA ASN A 141 21.61 9.55 -11.62
C ASN A 141 20.38 10.23 -11.01
N VAL A 142 20.63 11.34 -10.32
CA VAL A 142 19.60 12.10 -9.63
C VAL A 142 19.60 13.59 -10.00
N ILE A 143 18.41 14.17 -10.05
CA ILE A 143 18.21 15.61 -10.15
C ILE A 143 17.81 16.11 -8.77
N ARG A 144 18.44 17.21 -8.33
CA ARG A 144 18.24 17.83 -7.03
C ARG A 144 17.78 19.26 -7.24
N GLU A 145 16.62 19.59 -6.69
CA GLU A 145 16.10 20.95 -6.66
C GLU A 145 15.90 21.36 -5.21
N VAL A 146 16.44 22.51 -4.81
CA VAL A 146 16.20 23.10 -3.49
C VAL A 146 15.65 24.50 -3.69
N LYS A 147 14.56 24.81 -2.99
CA LYS A 147 13.95 26.13 -2.97
C LYS A 147 13.83 26.60 -1.54
N GLU A 148 14.12 27.87 -1.32
CA GLU A 148 13.99 28.50 -0.02
C GLU A 148 12.86 29.52 -0.07
N THR A 149 11.99 29.49 0.94
CA THR A 149 10.96 30.50 1.17
C THR A 149 11.20 31.18 2.51
N GLU A 150 10.34 32.12 2.91
CA GLU A 150 10.45 32.75 4.24
C GLU A 150 10.30 31.74 5.39
N LYS A 151 9.45 30.72 5.23
CA LYS A 151 9.05 29.80 6.32
C LYS A 151 9.66 28.41 6.22
N GLU A 152 10.03 27.99 5.03
CA GLU A 152 10.44 26.60 4.78
C GLU A 152 11.53 26.48 3.71
N TYR A 153 12.28 25.39 3.81
CA TYR A 153 13.06 24.83 2.72
C TYR A 153 12.27 23.69 2.07
N TYR A 154 12.27 23.69 0.75
CA TYR A 154 11.69 22.65 -0.09
C TYR A 154 12.82 21.91 -0.81
N LEU A 155 12.90 20.61 -0.62
CA LEU A 155 13.79 19.70 -1.34
C LEU A 155 12.95 18.85 -2.29
N LYS A 156 13.39 18.74 -3.55
CA LYS A 156 12.90 17.74 -4.48
C LYS A 156 14.06 16.94 -5.05
N LEU A 157 13.95 15.63 -4.90
CA LEU A 157 14.87 14.64 -5.44
C LEU A 157 14.13 13.84 -6.52
N THR A 158 14.65 13.86 -7.74
CA THR A 158 14.20 12.97 -8.81
C THR A 158 15.27 11.91 -9.05
N ILE A 159 14.90 10.63 -9.06
CA ILE A 159 15.78 9.50 -9.32
C ILE A 159 15.41 8.88 -10.67
N ASP A 160 16.38 8.67 -11.55
CA ASP A 160 16.22 8.06 -12.87
C ASP A 160 17.33 7.01 -13.10
N GLU A 161 17.17 5.86 -12.45
CA GLU A 161 18.12 4.73 -12.46
C GLU A 161 17.66 3.56 -13.34
N GLY A 162 16.54 3.72 -14.06
CA GLY A 162 15.95 2.62 -14.85
C GLY A 162 15.32 1.50 -14.02
N VAL A 163 15.35 1.59 -12.69
CA VAL A 163 14.69 0.69 -11.74
C VAL A 163 14.09 1.50 -10.60
N GLU A 164 13.05 0.96 -9.94
CA GLU A 164 12.47 1.60 -8.76
C GLU A 164 13.49 1.62 -7.61
N VAL A 165 13.62 2.77 -6.95
CA VAL A 165 14.46 2.95 -5.75
C VAL A 165 13.55 3.42 -4.62
N GLU A 166 13.51 2.65 -3.52
CA GLU A 166 12.72 2.96 -2.33
C GLU A 166 13.57 2.83 -1.05
N PHE A 167 13.12 3.41 0.05
CA PHE A 167 13.89 3.50 1.29
C PHE A 167 13.30 2.64 2.41
N PHE A 168 14.00 1.56 2.76
CA PHE A 168 13.71 0.72 3.92
C PHE A 168 14.79 0.93 4.99
N GLY A 169 14.91 2.17 5.48
CA GLY A 169 16.05 2.65 6.31
C GLY A 169 17.36 2.86 5.53
N LYS A 170 17.46 2.27 4.33
CA LYS A 170 18.52 2.42 3.34
C LYS A 170 17.89 2.38 1.94
N PRO A 171 18.52 2.99 0.92
CA PRO A 171 18.06 2.85 -0.45
C PRO A 171 18.10 1.38 -0.86
N PHE A 172 17.03 0.92 -1.51
CA PHE A 172 16.89 -0.39 -2.10
C PHE A 172 16.48 -0.24 -3.56
N HIS A 173 17.33 -0.72 -4.45
CA HIS A 173 17.07 -0.78 -5.89
C HIS A 173 16.35 -2.09 -6.20
N PHE A 174 15.11 -1.99 -6.66
CA PHE A 174 14.33 -3.16 -7.05
C PHE A 174 14.94 -3.85 -8.27
N PRO A 175 14.81 -5.18 -8.38
CA PRO A 175 15.11 -5.86 -9.64
C PRO A 175 14.19 -5.33 -10.74
N GLU A 176 14.66 -5.33 -11.99
CA GLU A 176 13.86 -4.89 -13.14
C GLU A 176 12.54 -5.68 -13.20
N MET A 177 11.41 -4.99 -13.00
CA MET A 177 10.08 -5.59 -13.05
C MET A 177 9.39 -5.18 -14.35
N SER A 178 9.11 -6.15 -15.23
CA SER A 178 8.60 -5.93 -16.60
C SER A 178 7.24 -5.23 -16.72
N PHE A 179 6.60 -4.84 -15.61
CA PHE A 179 5.29 -4.23 -15.56
C PHE A 179 5.25 -2.85 -14.90
N MET A 180 6.37 -2.35 -14.37
CA MET A 180 6.46 -0.98 -13.88
C MET A 180 6.55 -0.02 -15.07
N ALA A 181 5.73 1.04 -15.03
CA ALA A 181 5.87 2.15 -15.97
C ALA A 181 7.15 2.95 -15.65
N ASP A 182 7.55 3.84 -16.56
CA ASP A 182 8.77 4.68 -16.51
C ASP A 182 9.31 4.92 -15.08
N PRO A 183 10.43 4.31 -14.65
CA PRO A 183 10.86 4.19 -13.25
C PRO A 183 11.50 5.47 -12.72
N ILE A 184 10.85 6.60 -12.96
CA ILE A 184 11.22 7.89 -12.40
C ILE A 184 10.49 8.03 -11.07
N MET A 185 11.27 8.22 -10.00
CA MET A 185 10.75 8.47 -8.66
C MET A 185 10.98 9.93 -8.29
N VAL A 186 9.99 10.55 -7.67
CA VAL A 186 10.12 11.92 -7.16
C VAL A 186 9.82 11.93 -5.66
N PHE A 187 10.76 12.41 -4.88
CA PHE A 187 10.62 12.63 -3.44
C PHE A 187 10.69 14.13 -3.17
N GLU A 188 9.66 14.67 -2.55
CA GLU A 188 9.56 16.07 -2.14
C GLU A 188 9.52 16.12 -0.61
N ILE A 189 10.31 17.01 0.00
CA ILE A 189 10.37 17.18 1.46
C ILE A 189 10.28 18.66 1.79
N TRP A 190 9.42 18.99 2.76
CA TRP A 190 9.28 20.33 3.31
C TRP A 190 9.86 20.37 4.72
N ILE A 191 10.79 21.31 4.93
CA ILE A 191 11.55 21.49 6.16
C ILE A 191 11.19 22.86 6.73
N ASP A 192 10.61 22.88 7.91
CA ASP A 192 10.24 24.11 8.59
C ASP A 192 11.49 24.81 9.13
N LYS A 193 11.63 26.11 8.89
CA LYS A 193 12.83 26.87 9.27
C LYS A 193 12.89 27.20 10.75
N GLU A 194 11.76 27.34 11.42
CA GLU A 194 11.70 27.68 12.85
C GLU A 194 12.20 26.50 13.69
N THR A 195 11.69 25.31 13.38
CA THR A 195 12.05 24.07 14.05
C THR A 195 13.30 23.44 13.45
N GLY A 196 13.64 23.72 12.19
CA GLY A 196 14.73 23.05 11.46
C GLY A 196 14.47 21.55 11.23
N LEU A 197 13.20 21.14 11.15
CA LEU A 197 12.79 19.75 11.01
C LEU A 197 11.90 19.57 9.78
N PRO A 198 11.99 18.41 9.09
CA PRO A 198 10.99 18.03 8.12
C PRO A 198 9.64 17.83 8.82
N TYR A 199 8.58 18.35 8.22
CA TYR A 199 7.22 18.16 8.71
C TYR A 199 6.30 17.51 7.67
N LYS A 200 6.73 17.45 6.41
CA LYS A 200 5.97 16.84 5.33
C LYS A 200 6.90 16.22 4.28
N TYR A 201 6.51 15.08 3.74
CA TYR A 201 7.13 14.54 2.53
C TYR A 201 6.07 14.00 1.58
N LYS A 202 6.37 14.03 0.29
CA LYS A 202 5.57 13.41 -0.77
C LYS A 202 6.46 12.51 -1.60
N ARG A 203 5.97 11.32 -1.93
CA ARG A 203 6.64 10.37 -2.80
C ARG A 203 5.74 10.05 -3.98
N GLU A 204 6.27 10.17 -5.19
CA GLU A 204 5.63 9.76 -6.43
C GLU A 204 6.43 8.63 -7.05
N LEU A 205 5.81 7.46 -7.13
CA LEU A 205 6.37 6.27 -7.74
C LEU A 205 5.56 5.92 -8.99
N CYS A 206 6.23 5.72 -10.12
CA CYS A 206 5.56 5.39 -11.35
C CYS A 206 5.05 3.92 -11.34
N GLY A 207 3.74 3.73 -11.50
CA GLY A 207 3.13 2.40 -11.51
C GLY A 207 2.95 1.75 -10.14
N SER A 208 3.32 2.45 -9.05
CA SER A 208 3.12 2.01 -7.66
C SER A 208 2.30 3.05 -6.87
N ASN A 209 2.05 2.75 -5.59
CA ASN A 209 1.37 3.68 -4.69
C ASN A 209 2.28 4.88 -4.41
N SER A 210 1.77 6.06 -4.71
CA SER A 210 2.32 7.35 -4.31
C SER A 210 1.59 7.85 -3.06
N GLY A 211 2.16 8.82 -2.36
CA GLY A 211 1.52 9.37 -1.18
C GLY A 211 2.21 10.60 -0.60
N ILE A 212 1.55 11.21 0.36
CA ILE A 212 2.05 12.33 1.14
C ILE A 212 1.80 12.04 2.61
N ASP A 213 2.82 12.31 3.41
CA ASP A 213 2.76 12.24 4.86
C ASP A 213 3.08 13.61 5.42
N GLU A 214 2.29 14.03 6.40
CA GLU A 214 2.48 15.26 7.16
C GLU A 214 2.42 14.94 8.64
N CYS A 215 3.48 15.29 9.37
CA CYS A 215 3.56 15.12 10.82
C CYS A 215 3.31 16.45 11.54
N SER A 216 2.66 16.36 12.69
CA SER A 216 2.35 17.51 13.54
C SER A 216 2.50 17.16 15.02
N ASN A 217 2.46 18.17 15.89
CA ASN A 217 2.61 18.00 17.35
C ASN A 217 3.88 17.26 17.77
N VAL A 218 4.97 17.46 17.02
CA VAL A 218 6.25 16.76 17.20
C VAL A 218 6.87 17.06 18.57
N LYS A 219 7.24 16.02 19.30
CA LYS A 219 8.07 16.10 20.51
C LYS A 219 9.27 15.17 20.37
N LEU A 220 10.48 15.73 20.45
CA LEU A 220 11.72 14.97 20.29
C LEU A 220 12.34 14.60 21.63
N ASN A 221 12.92 13.41 21.71
CA ASN A 221 13.71 12.90 22.83
C ASN A 221 12.97 12.96 24.18
N THR A 222 11.65 12.77 24.14
CA THR A 222 10.78 12.77 25.35
C THR A 222 10.39 11.37 25.80
N LEU A 223 10.46 10.38 24.90
CA LEU A 223 10.20 8.99 25.23
C LEU A 223 11.39 8.38 26.00
N PRO A 224 11.13 7.43 26.92
CA PRO A 224 12.19 6.64 27.53
C PRO A 224 12.94 5.80 26.49
N ASP A 225 14.03 5.17 26.90
CA ASP A 225 14.70 4.19 26.05
C ASP A 225 13.71 3.07 25.65
N LYS A 226 13.82 2.58 24.41
CA LYS A 226 12.94 1.55 23.84
C LYS A 226 12.84 0.34 24.77
N ASN A 227 11.65 0.09 25.34
CA ASN A 227 11.40 -1.02 26.26
C ASN A 227 9.97 -1.58 26.15
N PHE A 228 9.38 -1.55 24.95
CA PHE A 228 8.06 -2.15 24.71
C PHE A 228 8.18 -3.60 24.25
N ASP A 229 7.19 -4.41 24.62
CA ASP A 229 6.95 -5.76 24.12
C ASP A 229 5.69 -5.72 23.26
N LEU A 230 5.84 -5.95 21.95
CA LEU A 230 4.72 -5.89 21.01
C LEU A 230 3.62 -6.90 21.36
N TYR A 231 3.97 -8.06 21.92
CA TYR A 231 2.99 -9.08 22.30
C TYR A 231 2.13 -8.62 23.48
N ALA A 232 2.71 -7.84 24.41
CA ALA A 232 1.99 -7.29 25.55
C ALA A 232 1.02 -6.16 25.17
N LEU A 233 1.18 -5.57 23.98
CA LEU A 233 0.29 -4.53 23.45
C LEU A 233 -0.95 -5.09 22.75
N VAL A 234 -0.99 -6.40 22.49
CA VAL A 234 -2.14 -7.04 21.84
C VAL A 234 -3.34 -7.06 22.79
N PRO A 235 -4.49 -6.45 22.41
CA PRO A 235 -5.67 -6.40 23.27
C PRO A 235 -6.25 -7.79 23.55
N GLU A 236 -6.94 -7.92 24.68
CA GLU A 236 -7.69 -9.14 25.01
C GLU A 236 -8.71 -9.50 23.91
N GLY A 237 -8.80 -10.79 23.59
CA GLY A 237 -9.70 -11.30 22.55
C GLY A 237 -9.11 -11.31 21.14
N TYR A 238 -7.89 -10.79 20.94
CA TYR A 238 -7.13 -10.99 19.71
C TYR A 238 -6.28 -12.26 19.78
N GLU A 239 -6.26 -13.02 18.68
CA GLU A 239 -5.37 -14.17 18.52
C GLU A 239 -4.08 -13.76 17.82
N LEU A 240 -2.93 -14.18 18.35
CA LEU A 240 -1.64 -14.01 17.69
C LEU A 240 -1.51 -15.01 16.54
N VAL A 241 -1.26 -14.52 15.33
CA VAL A 241 -1.08 -15.34 14.14
C VAL A 241 0.22 -14.96 13.47
N ARG A 242 1.10 -15.93 13.20
CA ARG A 242 2.35 -15.68 12.48
C ARG A 242 2.12 -15.65 10.97
N MET A 243 2.60 -14.60 10.32
CA MET A 243 2.56 -14.47 8.87
C MET A 243 3.43 -15.55 8.22
N GLY A 244 2.90 -16.18 7.17
CA GLY A 244 3.59 -17.27 6.47
C GLY A 244 3.33 -18.67 7.06
N GLU A 245 2.80 -18.76 8.28
CA GLU A 245 2.28 -20.00 8.82
C GLU A 245 0.83 -20.20 8.38
N LYS A 246 0.51 -21.43 7.96
CA LYS A 246 -0.86 -21.79 7.63
C LYS A 246 -1.72 -21.67 8.89
N ASN A 247 -2.68 -20.77 8.87
CA ASN A 247 -3.58 -20.54 10.00
C ASN A 247 -5.04 -20.84 9.60
N LYS A 248 -5.92 -20.96 10.61
CA LYS A 248 -7.34 -21.27 10.38
C LYS A 248 -8.06 -20.22 9.52
N TYR A 249 -7.61 -18.97 9.58
CA TYR A 249 -8.20 -17.84 8.87
C TYR A 249 -7.93 -17.90 7.37
N ASP A 250 -6.81 -18.48 6.95
CA ASP A 250 -6.54 -18.79 5.53
C ASP A 250 -7.52 -19.81 4.94
N GLU A 251 -8.08 -20.68 5.78
CA GLU A 251 -9.02 -21.72 5.37
C GLU A 251 -10.49 -21.27 5.44
N GLU A 252 -10.81 -20.23 6.22
CA GLU A 252 -12.18 -19.78 6.47
C GLU A 252 -12.97 -19.46 5.19
N PRO A 253 -12.45 -18.73 4.18
CA PRO A 253 -13.14 -18.52 2.92
C PRO A 253 -13.52 -19.84 2.25
N PHE A 254 -12.63 -20.83 2.27
CA PHE A 254 -12.84 -22.12 1.60
C PHE A 254 -13.97 -22.94 2.23
N LYS A 255 -14.35 -22.66 3.49
CA LYS A 255 -15.52 -23.27 4.16
C LYS A 255 -16.86 -22.80 3.58
N LEU A 256 -16.85 -21.83 2.67
CA LEU A 256 -18.03 -21.37 1.92
C LEU A 256 -18.31 -22.22 0.67
N ALA A 257 -17.42 -23.14 0.29
CA ALA A 257 -17.66 -24.05 -0.82
C ALA A 257 -18.94 -24.88 -0.61
N ASP A 258 -19.69 -25.09 -1.70
CA ASP A 258 -20.99 -25.75 -1.79
C ASP A 258 -22.11 -25.14 -0.94
N LYS A 259 -21.95 -23.88 -0.52
CA LYS A 259 -22.98 -23.10 0.18
C LYS A 259 -23.49 -21.96 -0.69
N PRO A 260 -24.72 -21.48 -0.45
CA PRO A 260 -25.17 -20.21 -1.01
C PRO A 260 -24.15 -19.12 -0.69
N ALA A 261 -23.80 -18.31 -1.68
CA ALA A 261 -22.95 -17.16 -1.45
C ALA A 261 -23.61 -16.19 -0.47
N PRO A 262 -22.84 -15.61 0.48
CA PRO A 262 -23.33 -14.51 1.29
C PRO A 262 -23.85 -13.38 0.40
N ASP A 263 -25.06 -12.90 0.70
CA ASP A 263 -25.66 -11.81 -0.07
C ASP A 263 -24.89 -10.50 0.18
N TRP A 264 -24.89 -9.62 -0.81
CA TRP A 264 -24.24 -8.32 -0.69
C TRP A 264 -24.98 -7.29 -1.53
N THR A 265 -24.78 -6.04 -1.17
CA THR A 265 -25.20 -4.87 -1.95
C THR A 265 -24.00 -3.95 -2.13
N ALA A 266 -23.73 -3.60 -3.38
CA ALA A 266 -22.60 -2.77 -3.79
C ALA A 266 -23.06 -1.71 -4.81
N VAL A 267 -22.20 -0.75 -5.12
CA VAL A 267 -22.56 0.40 -5.97
C VAL A 267 -21.83 0.32 -7.31
N ASN A 268 -22.56 0.50 -8.41
CA ASN A 268 -21.97 0.54 -9.75
C ASN A 268 -21.37 1.92 -10.08
N MET A 269 -20.79 2.09 -11.27
CA MET A 269 -20.20 3.36 -11.69
C MET A 269 -21.20 4.52 -11.79
N GLN A 270 -22.47 4.24 -12.03
CA GLN A 270 -23.55 5.23 -12.13
C GLN A 270 -24.01 5.70 -10.74
N GLY A 271 -23.64 4.99 -9.67
CA GLY A 271 -24.13 5.22 -8.32
C GLY A 271 -25.36 4.37 -7.98
N ASP A 272 -25.77 3.46 -8.86
CA ASP A 272 -26.90 2.58 -8.61
C ASP A 272 -26.49 1.39 -7.74
N SER A 273 -27.43 0.97 -6.91
CA SER A 273 -27.31 -0.21 -6.06
C SER A 273 -27.44 -1.49 -6.88
N VAL A 274 -26.52 -2.43 -6.70
CA VAL A 274 -26.54 -3.78 -7.29
C VAL A 274 -26.47 -4.79 -6.16
N SER A 275 -27.41 -5.75 -6.14
CA SER A 275 -27.41 -6.85 -5.19
C SER A 275 -26.98 -8.16 -5.86
N LEU A 276 -26.36 -9.07 -5.11
CA LEU A 276 -26.05 -10.42 -5.62
C LEU A 276 -27.33 -11.14 -6.09
N SER A 277 -28.42 -11.02 -5.34
CA SER A 277 -29.71 -11.62 -5.67
C SER A 277 -30.26 -11.19 -7.04
N SER A 278 -29.98 -9.95 -7.47
CA SER A 278 -30.40 -9.43 -8.79
C SER A 278 -29.66 -10.07 -9.96
N LEU A 279 -28.57 -10.80 -9.70
CA LEU A 279 -27.69 -11.39 -10.69
C LEU A 279 -27.86 -12.92 -10.84
N LYS A 280 -28.89 -13.50 -10.20
CA LYS A 280 -29.19 -14.94 -10.29
C LYS A 280 -29.49 -15.38 -11.74
N GLY A 281 -29.16 -16.63 -12.08
CA GLY A 281 -29.53 -17.25 -13.35
C GLY A 281 -28.39 -17.45 -14.35
N LYS A 282 -27.17 -17.03 -14.02
CA LYS A 282 -25.95 -17.25 -14.82
C LYS A 282 -24.85 -17.77 -13.94
N VAL A 283 -23.95 -18.57 -14.52
CA VAL A 283 -22.66 -18.86 -13.88
C VAL A 283 -21.94 -17.53 -13.68
N MET A 284 -21.39 -17.29 -12.50
CA MET A 284 -20.74 -16.03 -12.17
C MET A 284 -19.35 -16.25 -11.62
N LEU A 285 -18.37 -15.50 -12.15
CA LEU A 285 -17.11 -15.28 -11.45
C LEU A 285 -17.19 -13.99 -10.63
N LEU A 286 -17.26 -14.11 -9.31
CA LEU A 286 -17.13 -13.01 -8.38
C LEU A 286 -15.66 -12.83 -8.01
N ASN A 287 -15.09 -11.68 -8.32
CA ASN A 287 -13.73 -11.31 -7.93
C ASN A 287 -13.74 -10.24 -6.83
N LEU A 288 -13.30 -10.61 -5.63
CA LEU A 288 -12.99 -9.63 -4.59
C LEU A 288 -11.59 -9.08 -4.85
N THR A 289 -11.50 -7.77 -5.07
CA THR A 289 -10.28 -7.06 -5.48
C THR A 289 -10.05 -5.83 -4.59
N GLY A 290 -8.94 -5.13 -4.80
CA GLY A 290 -8.57 -3.91 -4.08
C GLY A 290 -7.83 -2.93 -4.98
N ILE A 291 -8.29 -1.68 -5.07
CA ILE A 291 -7.52 -0.63 -5.77
C ILE A 291 -6.26 -0.33 -4.95
N GLY A 292 -5.09 -0.44 -5.57
CA GLY A 292 -3.79 -0.40 -4.89
C GLY A 292 -3.11 -1.76 -4.74
N CYS A 293 -3.82 -2.85 -5.01
CA CYS A 293 -3.26 -4.21 -4.99
C CYS A 293 -2.57 -4.53 -6.32
N GLY A 294 -1.23 -4.58 -6.32
CA GLY A 294 -0.44 -4.89 -7.53
C GLY A 294 -0.79 -6.24 -8.16
N VAL A 295 -0.97 -7.29 -7.35
CA VAL A 295 -1.37 -8.63 -7.85
C VAL A 295 -2.77 -8.63 -8.46
N CYS A 296 -3.67 -7.80 -7.95
CA CYS A 296 -5.01 -7.64 -8.49
C CYS A 296 -4.98 -6.95 -9.86
N GLN A 297 -4.13 -5.92 -10.00
CA GLN A 297 -3.90 -5.26 -11.29
C GLN A 297 -3.34 -6.23 -12.35
N LEU A 298 -2.45 -7.16 -11.96
CA LEU A 298 -1.93 -8.20 -12.86
C LEU A 298 -3.03 -9.14 -13.41
N ALA A 299 -4.15 -9.29 -12.71
CA ALA A 299 -5.27 -10.12 -13.16
C ALA A 299 -6.16 -9.43 -14.21
N ILE A 300 -6.14 -8.09 -14.31
CA ILE A 300 -7.08 -7.34 -15.15
C ILE A 300 -7.06 -7.75 -16.62
N PRO A 301 -5.89 -7.89 -17.30
CA PRO A 301 -5.86 -8.27 -18.70
C PRO A 301 -6.57 -9.61 -18.95
N PHE A 302 -6.32 -10.61 -18.09
CA PHE A 302 -6.98 -11.90 -18.15
C PHE A 302 -8.49 -11.78 -17.92
N LEU A 303 -8.94 -11.03 -16.92
CA LEU A 303 -10.37 -10.87 -16.64
C LEU A 303 -11.12 -10.16 -17.78
N ASN A 304 -10.48 -9.18 -18.44
CA ASN A 304 -11.00 -8.54 -19.64
C ASN A 304 -11.15 -9.50 -20.82
N GLU A 305 -10.21 -10.42 -21.00
CA GLU A 305 -10.30 -11.47 -22.03
C GLU A 305 -11.37 -12.50 -21.66
N LEU A 306 -11.42 -12.92 -20.40
CA LEU A 306 -12.36 -13.89 -19.86
C LEU A 306 -13.80 -13.42 -20.04
N ASP A 307 -14.07 -12.15 -19.75
CA ASP A 307 -15.38 -11.53 -19.91
C ASP A 307 -15.86 -11.57 -21.38
N LYS A 308 -14.95 -11.52 -22.35
CA LYS A 308 -15.26 -11.63 -23.79
C LYS A 308 -15.37 -13.07 -24.29
N ARG A 309 -14.76 -14.03 -23.57
CA ARG A 309 -14.61 -15.42 -24.02
C ARG A 309 -15.93 -16.21 -23.93
N PHE A 310 -16.74 -15.97 -22.91
CA PHE A 310 -17.95 -16.76 -22.65
C PHE A 310 -19.22 -16.01 -23.06
N ASP A 311 -20.25 -16.80 -23.37
CA ASP A 311 -21.58 -16.30 -23.73
C ASP A 311 -22.19 -15.49 -22.57
N LYS A 312 -22.57 -14.23 -22.86
CA LYS A 312 -23.15 -13.29 -21.89
C LYS A 312 -24.49 -13.73 -21.35
N ASP A 313 -25.20 -14.61 -22.05
CA ASP A 313 -26.47 -15.16 -21.58
C ASP A 313 -26.27 -16.27 -20.54
N LYS A 314 -25.09 -16.88 -20.47
CA LYS A 314 -24.77 -18.00 -19.57
C LYS A 314 -23.75 -17.65 -18.49
N PHE A 315 -22.89 -16.67 -18.75
CA PHE A 315 -21.79 -16.29 -17.86
C PHE A 315 -21.75 -14.78 -17.61
N GLN A 316 -21.34 -14.40 -16.40
CA GLN A 316 -21.03 -13.01 -16.06
C GLN A 316 -19.83 -12.92 -15.12
N LEU A 317 -19.11 -11.80 -15.21
CA LEU A 317 -17.98 -11.50 -14.34
C LEU A 317 -18.25 -10.21 -13.56
N VAL A 318 -18.13 -10.30 -12.24
CA VAL A 318 -18.36 -9.18 -11.32
C VAL A 318 -17.14 -9.03 -10.42
N ALA A 319 -16.49 -7.88 -10.48
CA ALA A 319 -15.45 -7.51 -9.53
C ALA A 319 -16.00 -6.53 -8.50
N ILE A 320 -15.57 -6.66 -7.24
CA ILE A 320 -15.92 -5.76 -6.15
C ILE A 320 -14.63 -5.26 -5.50
N ASP A 321 -14.40 -3.95 -5.52
CA ASP A 321 -13.39 -3.33 -4.66
C ASP A 321 -13.84 -3.45 -3.20
N SER A 322 -13.13 -4.29 -2.45
CA SER A 322 -13.46 -4.67 -1.08
C SER A 322 -12.75 -3.81 -0.03
N TRP A 323 -11.91 -2.88 -0.45
CA TRP A 323 -11.20 -1.93 0.41
C TRP A 323 -11.94 -0.59 0.56
N GLY A 324 -13.19 -0.50 0.08
CA GLY A 324 -14.09 0.62 0.35
C GLY A 324 -13.64 1.94 -0.26
N LYS A 325 -13.00 1.91 -1.44
CA LYS A 325 -12.46 3.12 -2.07
C LYS A 325 -13.58 4.04 -2.55
N PRO A 326 -13.39 5.38 -2.49
CA PRO A 326 -14.39 6.31 -3.00
C PRO A 326 -14.77 6.02 -4.45
N LEU A 327 -16.04 6.20 -4.80
CA LEU A 327 -16.57 5.87 -6.13
C LEU A 327 -15.83 6.60 -7.28
N ALA A 328 -15.30 7.80 -7.02
CA ALA A 328 -14.48 8.53 -7.99
C ALA A 328 -13.18 7.77 -8.34
N ASN A 329 -12.50 7.18 -7.36
CA ASN A 329 -11.30 6.37 -7.57
C ASN A 329 -11.64 5.09 -8.35
N VAL A 330 -12.77 4.45 -8.04
CA VAL A 330 -13.26 3.29 -8.78
C VAL A 330 -13.47 3.62 -10.27
N ARG A 331 -14.13 4.75 -10.57
CA ARG A 331 -14.33 5.22 -11.96
C ARG A 331 -13.01 5.46 -12.69
N ASN A 332 -12.05 6.11 -12.02
CA ASN A 332 -10.73 6.37 -12.61
C ASN A 332 -9.98 5.06 -12.89
N TYR A 333 -10.00 4.15 -11.92
CA TYR A 333 -9.35 2.84 -12.04
C TYR A 333 -9.88 2.04 -13.24
N ILE A 334 -11.21 1.98 -13.40
CA ILE A 334 -11.86 1.33 -14.53
C ILE A 334 -11.43 1.94 -15.86
N SER A 335 -11.45 3.27 -15.96
CA SER A 335 -11.07 3.99 -17.18
C SER A 335 -9.61 3.72 -17.56
N ARG A 336 -8.69 3.82 -16.59
CA ARG A 336 -7.25 3.69 -16.82
C ARG A 336 -6.81 2.28 -17.17
N HIS A 337 -7.41 1.28 -16.56
CA HIS A 337 -7.12 -0.13 -16.83
C HIS A 337 -8.01 -0.74 -17.90
N GLN A 338 -8.86 0.08 -18.55
CA GLN A 338 -9.76 -0.34 -19.62
C GLN A 338 -10.61 -1.57 -19.21
N ILE A 339 -11.13 -1.55 -17.99
CA ILE A 339 -11.93 -2.64 -17.46
C ILE A 339 -13.28 -2.67 -18.20
N GLY A 340 -13.55 -3.78 -18.88
CA GLY A 340 -14.77 -3.98 -19.69
C GLY A 340 -15.89 -4.74 -18.99
N TYR A 341 -15.61 -5.36 -17.85
CA TYR A 341 -16.55 -6.14 -17.06
C TYR A 341 -17.19 -5.32 -15.93
N THR A 342 -18.22 -5.87 -15.28
CA THR A 342 -18.89 -5.21 -14.15
C THR A 342 -17.91 -5.07 -12.97
N PHE A 343 -17.69 -3.83 -12.54
CA PHE A 343 -16.84 -3.51 -11.40
C PHE A 343 -17.61 -2.61 -10.44
N LEU A 344 -17.69 -3.03 -9.18
CA LEU A 344 -18.51 -2.41 -8.15
C LEU A 344 -17.65 -1.86 -7.00
N SER A 345 -18.13 -0.78 -6.39
CA SER A 345 -17.62 -0.26 -5.11
C SER A 345 -18.33 -1.00 -3.98
N GLY A 346 -17.57 -1.84 -3.26
CA GLY A 346 -18.05 -2.63 -2.14
C GLY A 346 -17.93 -1.92 -0.81
N ASN A 347 -18.19 -2.67 0.26
CA ASN A 347 -18.03 -2.22 1.63
C ASN A 347 -17.38 -3.32 2.48
N GLU A 348 -17.07 -2.96 3.73
CA GLU A 348 -16.46 -3.82 4.72
C GLU A 348 -17.21 -5.14 4.97
N GLN A 349 -18.54 -5.12 4.87
CA GLN A 349 -19.37 -6.30 5.15
C GLN A 349 -19.07 -7.44 4.17
N VAL A 350 -18.72 -7.13 2.92
CA VAL A 350 -18.33 -8.14 1.92
C VAL A 350 -17.07 -8.88 2.38
N VAL A 351 -16.09 -8.17 2.97
CA VAL A 351 -14.85 -8.77 3.49
C VAL A 351 -15.16 -9.72 4.66
N ILE A 352 -16.03 -9.29 5.57
CA ILE A 352 -16.44 -10.06 6.76
C ILE A 352 -17.20 -11.32 6.34
N ASP A 353 -18.19 -11.19 5.46
CA ASP A 353 -19.09 -12.28 5.09
C ASP A 353 -18.40 -13.36 4.24
N TYR A 354 -17.50 -12.93 3.34
CA TYR A 354 -16.65 -13.85 2.55
C TYR A 354 -15.40 -14.31 3.31
N LYS A 355 -15.20 -13.81 4.53
CA LYS A 355 -14.15 -14.20 5.48
C LYS A 355 -12.72 -14.06 4.95
N THR A 356 -12.48 -13.14 4.01
CA THR A 356 -11.17 -13.01 3.35
C THR A 356 -10.12 -12.33 4.21
N GLY A 357 -10.51 -11.73 5.35
CA GLY A 357 -9.59 -11.03 6.25
C GLY A 357 -8.96 -9.78 5.62
N GLY A 358 -9.58 -9.25 4.56
CA GLY A 358 -9.06 -8.13 3.76
C GLY A 358 -8.10 -8.54 2.64
N PHE A 359 -7.72 -9.83 2.55
CA PHE A 359 -6.85 -10.33 1.49
C PHE A 359 -7.55 -10.32 0.13
N VAL A 360 -6.81 -9.89 -0.90
CA VAL A 360 -7.22 -9.87 -2.31
C VAL A 360 -6.01 -10.19 -3.22
N PRO A 361 -6.21 -10.71 -4.45
CA PRO A 361 -7.50 -11.05 -5.04
C PRO A 361 -8.02 -12.41 -4.55
N PHE A 362 -9.34 -12.53 -4.45
CA PHE A 362 -10.06 -13.80 -4.35
C PHE A 362 -11.02 -13.95 -5.52
N PHE A 363 -11.23 -15.19 -5.96
CA PHE A 363 -12.16 -15.55 -7.01
C PHE A 363 -13.13 -16.61 -6.50
N PHE A 364 -14.42 -16.32 -6.51
CA PHE A 364 -15.51 -17.22 -6.16
C PHE A 364 -16.30 -17.54 -7.43
N LEU A 365 -16.33 -18.80 -7.82
CA LEU A 365 -17.15 -19.27 -8.93
C LEU A 365 -18.49 -19.76 -8.39
N LEU A 366 -19.56 -19.17 -8.92
CA LEU A 366 -20.95 -19.38 -8.52
C LEU A 366 -21.70 -20.07 -9.65
N ASP A 367 -22.56 -21.04 -9.32
CA ASP A 367 -23.52 -21.59 -10.29
C ASP A 367 -24.73 -20.64 -10.50
N GLU A 368 -25.66 -21.01 -11.38
CA GLU A 368 -26.84 -20.17 -11.68
C GLU A 368 -27.77 -19.95 -10.47
N ASN A 369 -27.62 -20.76 -9.41
CA ASN A 369 -28.35 -20.63 -8.16
C ASN A 369 -27.58 -19.84 -7.09
N LEU A 370 -26.44 -19.25 -7.45
CA LEU A 370 -25.55 -18.49 -6.58
C LEU A 370 -24.91 -19.35 -5.48
N VAL A 371 -24.72 -20.65 -5.72
CA VAL A 371 -23.96 -21.54 -4.84
C VAL A 371 -22.48 -21.49 -5.24
N ILE A 372 -21.60 -21.33 -4.26
CA ILE A 372 -20.15 -21.27 -4.49
C ILE A 372 -19.63 -22.67 -4.81
N ARG A 373 -19.18 -22.89 -6.04
CA ARG A 373 -18.61 -24.17 -6.51
C ARG A 373 -17.09 -24.20 -6.47
N LYS A 374 -16.44 -23.04 -6.60
CA LYS A 374 -14.99 -22.95 -6.52
C LYS A 374 -14.55 -21.67 -5.84
N ILE A 375 -13.45 -21.77 -5.09
CA ILE A 375 -12.79 -20.63 -4.43
C ILE A 375 -11.31 -20.71 -4.78
N ILE A 376 -10.75 -19.59 -5.24
CA ILE A 376 -9.34 -19.48 -5.62
C ILE A 376 -8.76 -18.22 -4.96
N LYS A 377 -7.70 -18.41 -4.16
CA LYS A 377 -6.96 -17.33 -3.48
C LYS A 377 -5.75 -16.93 -4.31
N GLY A 378 -5.55 -15.62 -4.47
CA GLY A 378 -4.40 -15.04 -5.16
C GLY A 378 -4.46 -15.17 -6.68
N TYR A 379 -3.48 -14.56 -7.35
CA TYR A 379 -3.37 -14.62 -8.80
C TYR A 379 -1.93 -14.92 -9.24
N ALA A 380 -1.82 -15.83 -10.19
CA ALA A 380 -0.58 -16.17 -10.87
C ALA A 380 -0.91 -16.49 -12.33
N LYS A 381 -0.28 -15.77 -13.25
CA LYS A 381 -0.44 -15.95 -14.71
C LYS A 381 -0.22 -17.41 -15.11
N GLY A 382 -1.01 -17.91 -16.06
CA GLY A 382 -1.00 -19.30 -16.53
C GLY A 382 -1.62 -20.31 -15.54
N THR A 383 -1.27 -20.25 -14.26
CA THR A 383 -1.74 -21.24 -13.27
C THR A 383 -3.15 -20.93 -12.75
N THR A 384 -3.38 -19.70 -12.29
CA THR A 384 -4.68 -19.27 -11.76
C THR A 384 -5.70 -19.10 -12.89
N GLU A 385 -5.27 -18.54 -14.01
CA GLU A 385 -6.08 -18.36 -15.21
C GLU A 385 -6.68 -19.70 -15.69
N LYS A 386 -5.84 -20.74 -15.80
CA LYS A 386 -6.30 -22.08 -16.19
C LYS A 386 -7.32 -22.65 -15.19
N LYS A 387 -7.05 -22.54 -13.88
CA LYS A 387 -7.99 -23.01 -12.85
C LYS A 387 -9.36 -22.33 -12.94
N ILE A 388 -9.39 -21.04 -13.25
CA ILE A 388 -10.63 -20.28 -13.43
C ILE A 388 -11.37 -20.75 -14.68
N ILE A 389 -10.68 -20.85 -15.82
CA ILE A 389 -11.27 -21.31 -17.09
C ILE A 389 -11.84 -22.72 -16.96
N ASP A 390 -11.07 -23.67 -16.44
CA ASP A 390 -11.48 -25.07 -16.29
C ASP A 390 -12.77 -25.16 -15.45
N ALA A 391 -12.85 -24.39 -14.36
CA ALA A 391 -13.99 -24.40 -13.46
C ALA A 391 -15.25 -23.78 -14.10
N ILE A 392 -15.09 -22.69 -14.88
CA ILE A 392 -16.21 -22.11 -15.64
C ILE A 392 -16.72 -23.11 -16.69
N GLU A 393 -15.82 -23.73 -17.46
CA GLU A 393 -16.18 -24.72 -18.47
C GLU A 393 -16.85 -25.97 -17.88
N GLU A 394 -16.56 -26.32 -16.63
CA GLU A 394 -17.24 -27.40 -15.92
C GLU A 394 -18.70 -27.06 -15.60
N LEU A 395 -18.99 -25.83 -15.17
CA LEU A 395 -20.35 -25.38 -14.83
C LEU A 395 -21.22 -25.04 -16.04
N LEU A 396 -20.62 -24.75 -17.19
CA LEU A 396 -21.35 -24.41 -18.43
C LEU A 396 -21.71 -25.62 -19.30
N LYS A 397 -21.27 -26.82 -18.91
CA LYS A 397 -21.67 -28.10 -19.54
C LYS A 397 -23.08 -28.48 -19.12
#